data_AF-A0AAU5Z8X3-F1
#
_entry.id   AF-A0AAU5Z8X3-F1
#
_cell.length_a   1.000
_cell.length_b   1.000
_cell.length_c   1.000
_cell.angle_alpha   90.00
_cell.angle_beta   90.00
_cell.angle_gamma   90.00
#
_symmetry.space_group_name_H-M   'P 1'
#
loop_
_entity.id
_entity.type
_entity.pdbx_description
1 polymer ?
#
loop_
_entity_poly.entity_id
_entity_poly.type
_entity_poly.pdbx_seq_one_letter_code
_entity_poly.pdbx_strand_id
1 'polypeptide(L)'
;MPRIGGRRSIVAALVTVALLVVPMACSDNSTQGQSSPSVTVAPPTTSAPTADCAAASALKSSLADLANVKPLQDGLTALTTAIANVKSSLGVAVAAASAALQPAVQSVKAAFSQLETATSGLNADNLRQKAPQINSALQQVGSAATSFATTLTQSCPAG
;
A
#
# COMPACT_ATOMS: atom_id res chain seq x y z
N MET A 1 -7.22 -6.57 53.89
CA MET A 1 -8.65 -6.44 53.52
C MET A 1 -8.87 -7.18 52.19
N PRO A 2 -9.60 -8.31 52.15
CA PRO A 2 -9.99 -8.96 50.90
C PRO A 2 -11.45 -8.63 50.55
N ARG A 3 -11.76 -8.40 49.26
CA ARG A 3 -13.05 -8.79 48.66
C ARG A 3 -12.86 -9.16 47.19
N ILE A 4 -13.19 -10.41 46.92
CA ILE A 4 -13.38 -11.08 45.64
C ILE A 4 -14.74 -10.67 45.08
N GLY A 5 -14.89 -10.57 43.75
CA GLY A 5 -16.17 -10.82 43.09
C GLY A 5 -16.51 -9.92 41.89
N GLY A 6 -16.66 -10.54 40.72
CA GLY A 6 -17.24 -9.89 39.54
C GLY A 6 -17.10 -10.74 38.27
N ARG A 7 -17.74 -11.91 38.24
CA ARG A 7 -17.82 -12.79 37.05
C ARG A 7 -18.85 -12.25 36.05
N ARG A 8 -18.62 -12.62 34.78
CA ARG A 8 -19.58 -12.83 33.66
C ARG A 8 -20.09 -11.59 32.91
N SER A 9 -19.73 -11.53 31.63
CA SER A 9 -20.74 -11.56 30.57
C SER A 9 -20.20 -12.29 29.35
N ILE A 10 -20.74 -13.49 29.13
CA ILE A 10 -20.73 -14.22 27.86
C ILE A 10 -22.02 -13.79 27.18
N VAL A 11 -21.93 -13.18 25.99
CA VAL A 11 -23.01 -13.24 25.00
C VAL A 11 -22.37 -13.44 23.63
N ALA A 12 -22.58 -14.65 23.13
CA ALA A 12 -22.33 -15.05 21.76
C ALA A 12 -23.35 -14.39 20.82
N ALA A 13 -22.92 -14.04 19.61
CA ALA A 13 -23.81 -13.88 18.48
C ALA A 13 -23.13 -14.40 17.21
N LEU A 14 -23.45 -15.65 16.90
CA LEU A 14 -23.35 -16.25 15.57
C LEU A 14 -24.07 -15.37 14.55
N VAL A 15 -23.39 -14.97 13.48
CA VAL A 15 -24.03 -14.58 12.23
C VAL A 15 -23.30 -15.27 11.08
N THR A 16 -23.73 -16.51 10.82
CA THR A 16 -23.64 -17.14 9.51
C THR A 16 -24.56 -16.39 8.54
N VAL A 17 -24.01 -15.77 7.49
CA VAL A 17 -24.80 -15.39 6.31
C VAL A 17 -24.13 -15.94 5.06
N ALA A 18 -24.99 -16.60 4.29
CA ALA A 18 -24.77 -17.41 3.12
C ALA A 18 -24.18 -16.66 1.91
N LEU A 19 -23.53 -17.47 1.07
CA LEU A 19 -23.45 -17.37 -0.38
C LEU A 19 -24.43 -16.37 -1.04
N LEU A 20 -23.89 -15.46 -1.84
CA LEU A 20 -24.53 -15.08 -3.10
C LEU A 20 -23.47 -14.60 -4.10
N VAL A 21 -23.27 -15.44 -5.11
CA VAL A 21 -22.58 -15.14 -6.36
C VAL A 21 -23.50 -14.25 -7.20
N VAL A 22 -23.05 -13.05 -7.58
CA VAL A 22 -23.37 -12.44 -8.88
C VAL A 22 -22.22 -11.52 -9.30
N PRO A 23 -21.48 -11.80 -10.39
CA PRO A 23 -20.63 -10.80 -11.05
C PRO A 23 -21.52 -9.79 -11.78
N MET A 24 -21.38 -8.51 -11.47
CA MET A 24 -21.91 -7.42 -12.30
C MET A 24 -21.05 -7.32 -13.56
N ALA A 25 -21.40 -8.12 -14.56
CA ALA A 25 -21.10 -7.79 -15.95
C ALA A 25 -21.95 -6.59 -16.35
N CYS A 26 -21.31 -5.59 -16.94
CA CYS A 26 -21.98 -4.59 -17.76
C CYS A 26 -22.83 -5.30 -18.81
N SER A 27 -24.11 -4.94 -18.95
CA SER A 27 -24.70 -4.83 -20.29
C SER A 27 -26.02 -4.06 -20.27
N ASP A 28 -25.95 -3.05 -21.10
CA ASP A 28 -26.99 -2.18 -21.61
C ASP A 28 -28.07 -2.95 -22.39
N ASN A 29 -29.20 -2.29 -22.60
CA ASN A 29 -30.47 -2.82 -23.03
C ASN A 29 -30.56 -3.00 -24.56
N SER A 30 -31.09 -4.17 -24.99
CA SER A 30 -31.81 -4.45 -26.25
C SER A 30 -31.19 -4.07 -27.62
N THR A 31 -30.92 -5.06 -28.48
CA THR A 31 -31.71 -5.36 -29.71
C THR A 31 -31.07 -6.50 -30.52
N GLN A 32 -31.97 -7.33 -31.04
CA GLN A 32 -31.89 -8.46 -31.97
C GLN A 32 -30.92 -8.28 -33.18
N GLY A 33 -30.21 -9.36 -33.55
CA GLY A 33 -29.88 -9.62 -34.95
C GLY A 33 -28.42 -9.94 -35.31
N GLN A 34 -28.23 -11.18 -35.78
CA GLN A 34 -27.45 -11.52 -36.99
C GLN A 34 -26.01 -12.06 -36.84
N SER A 35 -25.80 -13.14 -37.60
CA SER A 35 -24.72 -14.14 -37.57
C SER A 35 -23.29 -13.66 -37.88
N SER A 36 -22.33 -14.31 -37.20
CA SER A 36 -20.92 -14.65 -37.56
C SER A 36 -19.99 -13.56 -38.13
N PRO A 37 -18.70 -13.51 -37.69
CA PRO A 37 -17.81 -14.66 -37.68
C PRO A 37 -17.13 -14.93 -36.33
N SER A 38 -16.65 -16.17 -36.15
CA SER A 38 -15.68 -16.55 -35.11
C SER A 38 -14.44 -15.66 -35.20
N VAL A 39 -14.38 -14.63 -34.37
CA VAL A 39 -13.13 -14.01 -33.99
C VAL A 39 -12.60 -14.83 -32.83
N THR A 40 -11.52 -15.57 -33.05
CA THR A 40 -10.69 -16.10 -31.96
C THR A 40 -10.10 -14.90 -31.23
N VAL A 41 -10.88 -14.33 -30.32
CA VAL A 41 -10.41 -13.38 -29.33
C VAL A 41 -9.50 -14.18 -28.42
N ALA A 42 -8.20 -13.95 -28.56
CA ALA A 42 -7.25 -14.34 -27.54
C ALA A 42 -7.81 -13.88 -26.19
N PRO A 43 -7.80 -14.72 -25.14
CA PRO A 43 -8.32 -14.31 -23.84
C PRO A 43 -7.69 -12.96 -23.49
N PRO A 44 -8.46 -12.00 -22.94
CA PRO A 44 -7.82 -10.83 -22.39
C PRO A 44 -6.75 -11.36 -21.43
N THR A 45 -5.51 -10.97 -21.66
CA THR A 45 -4.48 -11.10 -20.63
C THR A 45 -4.97 -10.21 -19.50
N THR A 46 -5.79 -10.79 -18.65
CA THR A 46 -6.04 -10.36 -17.29
C THR A 46 -4.66 -10.36 -16.65
N SER A 47 -3.93 -9.25 -16.78
CA SER A 47 -2.84 -8.94 -15.87
C SER A 47 -3.47 -9.05 -14.51
N ALA A 48 -3.13 -10.13 -13.84
CA ALA A 48 -3.88 -10.58 -12.70
C ALA A 48 -3.80 -9.48 -11.64
N PRO A 49 -4.94 -9.03 -11.08
CA PRO A 49 -4.94 -8.03 -10.01
C PRO A 49 -3.99 -8.43 -8.87
N THR A 50 -3.69 -9.72 -8.72
CA THR A 50 -2.74 -10.28 -7.76
C THR A 50 -1.29 -9.82 -7.90
N ALA A 51 -0.76 -9.58 -9.10
CA ALA A 51 0.63 -9.14 -9.26
C ALA A 51 0.81 -7.67 -8.83
N ASP A 52 -0.15 -6.83 -9.20
CA ASP A 52 -0.21 -5.41 -8.84
C ASP A 52 -0.37 -5.26 -7.32
N CYS A 53 -1.23 -6.09 -6.71
CA CYS A 53 -1.43 -6.11 -5.27
C CYS A 53 -0.20 -6.61 -4.49
N ALA A 54 0.52 -7.62 -4.99
CA ALA A 54 1.73 -8.12 -4.32
C ALA A 54 2.86 -7.07 -4.31
N ALA A 55 3.10 -6.42 -5.46
CA ALA A 55 4.06 -5.32 -5.54
C ALA A 55 3.67 -4.13 -4.65
N ALA A 56 2.38 -3.80 -4.63
CA ALA A 56 1.83 -2.75 -3.79
C ALA A 56 1.97 -3.08 -2.29
N SER A 57 1.72 -4.33 -1.87
CA SER A 57 1.88 -4.74 -0.47
C SER A 57 3.35 -4.76 -0.05
N ALA A 58 4.27 -5.15 -0.94
CA ALA A 58 5.71 -5.05 -0.69
C ALA A 58 6.17 -3.59 -0.50
N LEU A 59 5.64 -2.67 -1.32
CA LEU A 59 5.85 -1.23 -1.15
C LEU A 59 5.30 -0.73 0.20
N LYS A 60 4.08 -1.14 0.57
CA LYS A 60 3.46 -0.78 1.86
C LYS A 60 4.34 -1.20 3.04
N SER A 61 4.83 -2.43 3.06
CA SER A 61 5.73 -2.91 4.12
C SER A 61 7.02 -2.09 4.17
N SER A 62 7.64 -1.84 3.01
CA SER A 62 8.87 -1.04 2.93
C SER A 62 8.67 0.39 3.48
N LEU A 63 7.53 1.02 3.17
CA LEU A 63 7.19 2.36 3.66
C LEU A 63 6.92 2.37 5.16
N ALA A 64 6.28 1.32 5.68
CA ALA A 64 6.05 1.16 7.11
C ALA A 64 7.38 0.99 7.87
N ASP A 65 8.30 0.19 7.34
CA ASP A 65 9.64 0.03 7.91
C ASP A 65 10.39 1.36 7.92
N LEU A 66 10.38 2.08 6.80
CA LEU A 66 11.02 3.39 6.68
C LEU A 66 10.42 4.42 7.66
N ALA A 67 9.10 4.48 7.80
CA ALA A 67 8.43 5.40 8.71
C ALA A 67 8.74 5.10 10.20
N ASN A 68 9.12 3.86 10.52
CA ASN A 68 9.52 3.46 11.87
C ASN A 68 11.01 3.72 12.18
N VAL A 69 11.84 4.00 11.17
CA VAL A 69 13.25 4.33 11.38
C VAL A 69 13.36 5.60 12.22
N LYS A 70 14.18 5.53 13.27
CA LYS A 70 14.59 6.67 14.10
C LYS A 70 16.06 6.96 13.82
N PRO A 71 16.38 7.91 12.91
CA PRO A 71 17.74 8.13 12.43
C PRO A 71 18.77 8.37 13.55
N LEU A 72 18.35 9.02 14.64
CA LEU A 72 19.20 9.31 15.79
C LEU A 72 19.46 8.11 16.72
N GLN A 73 18.64 7.07 16.64
CA GLN A 73 18.74 5.85 17.46
C GLN A 73 19.30 4.69 16.63
N ASP A 74 18.77 4.48 15.43
CA ASP A 74 19.14 3.39 14.53
C ASP A 74 20.37 3.72 13.67
N GLY A 75 20.71 5.01 13.56
CA GLY A 75 21.88 5.49 12.82
C GLY A 75 21.65 5.69 11.32
N LEU A 76 22.65 6.28 10.67
CA LEU A 76 22.60 6.66 9.25
C LEU A 76 22.50 5.44 8.33
N THR A 77 23.16 4.34 8.69
CA THR A 77 23.11 3.08 7.92
C THR A 77 21.70 2.53 7.84
N ALA A 78 20.97 2.49 8.96
CA ALA A 78 19.59 2.01 8.98
C ALA A 78 18.67 2.87 8.10
N LEU A 79 18.80 4.20 8.19
CA LEU A 79 18.06 5.14 7.34
C LEU A 79 18.36 4.92 5.85
N THR A 80 19.63 4.79 5.49
CA THR A 80 20.04 4.63 4.08
C THR A 80 19.55 3.31 3.51
N THR A 81 19.63 2.23 4.29
CA THR A 81 19.09 0.91 3.91
C THR A 81 17.58 0.95 3.72
N ALA A 82 16.84 1.58 4.64
CA ALA A 82 15.38 1.70 4.52
C ALA A 82 14.97 2.52 3.29
N ILE A 83 15.69 3.62 2.99
CA ILE A 83 15.49 4.41 1.78
C ILE A 83 15.74 3.54 0.53
N ALA A 84 16.84 2.78 0.49
CA ALA A 84 17.13 1.90 -0.63
C ALA A 84 16.04 0.83 -0.85
N ASN A 85 15.55 0.21 0.23
CA ASN A 85 14.47 -0.78 0.17
C ASN A 85 13.17 -0.16 -0.38
N VAL A 86 12.77 1.01 0.11
CA VAL A 86 11.59 1.72 -0.42
C VAL A 86 11.77 2.07 -1.88
N LYS A 87 12.94 2.57 -2.28
CA LYS A 87 13.22 2.91 -3.68
C LYS A 87 13.08 1.70 -4.61
N SER A 88 13.59 0.54 -4.20
CA SER A 88 13.46 -0.71 -4.94
C SER A 88 11.98 -1.12 -5.06
N SER A 89 11.26 -1.18 -3.93
CA SER A 89 9.85 -1.56 -3.91
C SER A 89 8.96 -0.57 -4.67
N LEU A 90 9.28 0.73 -4.62
CA LEU A 90 8.57 1.77 -5.35
C LEU A 90 8.76 1.62 -6.86
N GLY A 91 9.98 1.27 -7.31
CA GLY A 91 10.25 0.99 -8.72
C GLY A 91 9.41 -0.18 -9.24
N VAL A 92 9.34 -1.27 -8.48
CA VAL A 92 8.51 -2.44 -8.82
C VAL A 92 7.02 -2.08 -8.80
N ALA A 93 6.57 -1.38 -7.77
CA ALA A 93 5.17 -0.97 -7.64
C ALA A 93 4.74 0.02 -8.73
N VAL A 94 5.61 0.94 -9.17
CA VAL A 94 5.30 1.83 -10.32
C VAL A 94 5.16 1.03 -11.60
N ALA A 95 6.04 0.05 -11.83
CA ALA A 95 6.00 -0.79 -13.03
C ALA A 95 4.76 -1.71 -13.06
N ALA A 96 4.31 -2.16 -11.89
CA ALA A 96 3.12 -3.01 -11.71
C ALA A 96 1.87 -2.23 -11.29
N ALA A 97 1.88 -0.90 -11.25
CA ALA A 97 0.72 -0.14 -10.78
C ALA A 97 -0.39 -0.18 -11.84
N SER A 98 -1.53 -0.75 -11.48
CA SER A 98 -2.76 -0.59 -12.25
C SER A 98 -3.21 0.88 -12.27
N ALA A 99 -4.07 1.25 -13.22
CA ALA A 99 -4.57 2.61 -13.36
C ALA A 99 -5.26 3.14 -12.08
N ALA A 100 -5.89 2.25 -11.31
CA ALA A 100 -6.52 2.59 -10.03
C ALA A 100 -5.49 2.92 -8.92
N LEU A 101 -4.32 2.25 -8.94
CA LEU A 101 -3.26 2.44 -7.94
C LEU A 101 -2.26 3.56 -8.28
N GLN A 102 -2.10 3.88 -9.57
CA GLN A 102 -1.20 4.91 -10.07
C GLN A 102 -1.22 6.23 -9.27
N PRO A 103 -2.37 6.88 -8.99
CA PRO A 103 -2.36 8.14 -8.25
C PRO A 103 -1.82 7.99 -6.83
N ALA A 104 -2.10 6.87 -6.17
CA ALA A 104 -1.60 6.59 -4.83
C ALA A 104 -0.09 6.31 -4.84
N VAL A 105 0.41 5.53 -5.81
CA VAL A 105 1.85 5.28 -5.99
C VAL A 105 2.61 6.56 -6.31
N GLN A 106 2.05 7.46 -7.11
CA GLN A 106 2.67 8.76 -7.42
C GLN A 106 2.74 9.69 -6.19
N SER A 107 1.71 9.68 -5.34
CA SER A 107 1.73 10.42 -4.07
C SER A 107 2.85 9.92 -3.15
N VAL A 108 3.02 8.60 -3.02
CA VAL A 108 4.14 7.99 -2.29
C VAL A 108 5.48 8.42 -2.89
N LYS A 109 5.62 8.36 -4.22
CA LYS A 109 6.85 8.76 -4.92
C LYS A 109 7.21 10.22 -4.66
N ALA A 110 6.22 11.12 -4.65
CA ALA A 110 6.44 12.53 -4.35
C ALA A 110 6.92 12.74 -2.90
N ALA A 111 6.26 12.11 -1.93
CA ALA A 111 6.68 12.17 -0.52
C ALA A 111 8.08 11.57 -0.31
N PHE A 112 8.38 10.46 -0.98
CA PHE A 112 9.69 9.82 -0.91
C PHE A 112 10.79 10.70 -1.53
N SER A 113 10.49 11.43 -2.61
CA SER A 113 11.44 12.38 -3.22
C SER A 113 11.79 13.53 -2.27
N GLN A 114 10.83 13.98 -1.44
CA GLN A 114 11.11 14.97 -0.38
C GLN A 114 12.04 14.41 0.69
N LEU A 115 11.89 13.12 1.04
CA LEU A 115 12.81 12.44 1.95
C LEU A 115 14.21 12.26 1.35
N GLU A 116 14.33 11.85 0.08
CA GLU A 116 15.62 11.80 -0.62
C GLU A 116 16.30 13.17 -0.62
N THR A 117 15.52 14.25 -0.79
CA THR A 117 16.04 15.63 -0.72
C THR A 117 16.50 15.99 0.69
N ALA A 118 15.73 15.67 1.73
CA ALA A 118 16.08 15.94 3.13
C ALA A 118 17.33 15.18 3.57
N THR A 119 17.52 13.96 3.04
CA THR A 119 18.67 13.09 3.31
C THR A 119 19.84 13.29 2.35
N SER A 120 19.70 14.17 1.36
CA SER A 120 20.79 14.55 0.47
C SER A 120 21.91 15.25 1.24
N GLY A 121 23.15 14.81 0.98
CA GLY A 121 24.35 15.29 1.67
C GLY A 121 24.41 14.93 3.16
N LEU A 122 23.60 13.98 3.62
CA LEU A 122 23.62 13.52 5.01
C LEU A 122 24.90 12.73 5.32
N ASN A 123 25.52 13.05 6.45
CA ASN A 123 26.66 12.32 7.01
C ASN A 123 26.52 12.25 8.54
N ALA A 124 27.44 11.55 9.21
CA ALA A 124 27.39 11.37 10.66
C ALA A 124 27.46 12.71 11.42
N ASP A 125 28.21 13.68 10.89
CA ASP A 125 28.46 14.98 11.53
C ASP A 125 27.23 15.90 11.47
N ASN A 126 26.46 15.86 10.38
CA ASN A 126 25.31 16.73 10.17
C ASN A 126 23.96 16.05 10.45
N LEU A 127 23.94 14.75 10.80
CA LEU A 127 22.74 13.98 11.10
C LEU A 127 21.86 14.67 12.16
N ARG A 128 22.46 15.10 13.28
CA ARG A 128 21.71 15.76 14.37
C ARG A 128 21.11 17.09 13.95
N GLN A 129 21.81 17.85 13.11
CA GLN A 129 21.33 19.12 12.58
C GLN A 129 20.16 18.91 11.61
N LYS A 130 20.23 17.88 10.75
CA LYS A 130 19.20 17.56 9.74
C LYS A 130 18.05 16.72 10.28
N ALA A 131 18.19 16.10 11.45
CA ALA A 131 17.20 15.18 12.02
C ALA A 131 15.76 15.74 12.06
N PRO A 132 15.49 17.01 12.40
CA PRO A 132 14.14 17.55 12.36
C PRO A 132 13.53 17.52 10.95
N GLN A 133 14.29 17.91 9.93
CA GLN A 133 13.85 17.90 8.54
C GLN A 133 13.61 16.47 8.04
N ILE A 134 14.49 15.53 8.40
CA ILE A 134 14.33 14.11 8.07
C ILE A 134 13.08 13.55 8.74
N ASN A 135 12.85 13.83 10.02
CA ASN A 135 11.66 13.39 10.73
C ASN A 135 10.37 13.95 10.11
N SER A 136 10.36 15.22 9.70
CA SER A 136 9.22 15.79 8.99
C SER A 136 8.97 15.10 7.65
N ALA A 137 10.02 14.78 6.89
CA ALA A 137 9.89 14.04 5.64
C ALA A 137 9.41 12.59 5.86
N LEU A 138 9.92 11.91 6.90
CA LEU A 138 9.45 10.58 7.30
C LEU A 138 7.96 10.58 7.69
N GLN A 139 7.48 11.62 8.38
CA GLN A 139 6.05 11.77 8.68
C GLN A 139 5.19 11.99 7.42
N GLN A 140 5.70 12.75 6.44
CA GLN A 140 5.02 12.90 5.15
C GLN A 140 4.95 11.58 4.39
N VAL A 141 6.05 10.82 4.39
CA VAL A 141 6.08 9.46 3.82
C VAL A 141 5.10 8.54 4.55
N GLY A 142 5.05 8.56 5.89
CA GLY A 142 4.10 7.78 6.67
C GLY A 142 2.63 8.15 6.38
N SER A 143 2.35 9.44 6.17
CA SER A 143 1.01 9.91 5.77
C SER A 143 0.64 9.41 4.37
N ALA A 144 1.54 9.55 3.39
CA ALA A 144 1.34 9.06 2.04
C ALA A 144 1.19 7.52 2.01
N ALA A 145 1.97 6.81 2.82
CA ALA A 145 1.89 5.36 2.98
C ALA A 145 0.55 4.92 3.58
N THR A 146 0.00 5.70 4.50
CA THR A 146 -1.33 5.43 5.08
C THR A 146 -2.42 5.61 4.03
N SER A 147 -2.41 6.70 3.26
CA SER A 147 -3.33 6.91 2.14
C SER A 147 -3.20 5.80 1.09
N PHE A 148 -1.97 5.44 0.74
CA PHE A 148 -1.69 4.34 -0.18
C PHE A 148 -2.23 3.00 0.34
N ALA A 149 -2.03 2.70 1.63
CA ALA A 149 -2.57 1.50 2.26
C ALA A 149 -4.10 1.45 2.19
N THR A 150 -4.78 2.59 2.38
CA THR A 150 -6.24 2.67 2.22
C THR A 150 -6.66 2.38 0.77
N THR A 151 -6.01 3.00 -0.22
CA THR A 151 -6.28 2.73 -1.65
C THR A 151 -6.00 1.28 -2.02
N LEU A 152 -4.92 0.71 -1.46
CA LEU A 152 -4.56 -0.68 -1.64
C LEU A 152 -5.66 -1.58 -1.10
N THR A 153 -6.14 -1.40 0.14
CA THR A 153 -7.23 -2.23 0.68
C THR A 153 -8.53 -2.12 -0.14
N GLN A 154 -8.81 -0.97 -0.73
CA GLN A 154 -9.98 -0.78 -1.62
C GLN A 154 -9.81 -1.46 -2.97
N SER A 155 -8.60 -1.46 -3.53
CA SER A 155 -8.29 -2.01 -4.86
C SER A 155 -7.89 -3.49 -4.81
N CYS A 156 -7.43 -3.95 -3.65
CA CYS A 156 -6.83 -5.24 -3.34
C CYS A 156 -7.38 -5.77 -2.00
N PRO A 157 -8.64 -6.23 -1.94
CA PRO A 157 -9.26 -6.69 -0.69
C PRO A 157 -8.65 -7.97 -0.09
N ALA A 158 -7.78 -8.66 -0.84
CA ALA A 158 -7.05 -9.84 -0.39
C ALA A 158 -5.55 -9.56 -0.07
N GLY A 159 -5.10 -8.30 -0.13
CA GLY A 159 -3.69 -7.89 -0.03
C GLY A 159 -3.29 -7.18 1.26
#